data_AF-A0A524FDP1-F1
#
_entry.id   AF-A0A524FDP1-F1
#
_cell.length_a   1.000
_cell.length_b   1.000
_cell.length_c   1.000
_cell.angle_alpha   90.00
_cell.angle_beta   90.00
_cell.angle_gamma   90.00
#
_symmetry.space_group_name_H-M   'P 1'
#
loop_
_entity.id
_entity.type
_entity.pdbx_description
1 polymer ?
#
loop_
_entity_poly.entity_id
_entity_poly.type
_entity_poly.pdbx_seq_one_letter_code
_entity_poly.pdbx_strand_id
1 'polypeptide(L)'
;MISHLSFLREARALLVDLLGVDIREDELDETLSQLKITFKSGLILYIKYNEFGEYGYQIIHSPQKNDFSRFDNFDDRWNVSTSPHHFHKRGKRKAVASSMIGNPNHDIPILIKYIKEGKF
;
A
#
# COMPACT_ATOMS: atom_id res chain seq x y z
N MET A 1 -1.91 9.24 -20.22
CA MET A 1 -2.13 7.79 -19.97
C MET A 1 -1.17 7.41 -18.86
N ILE A 2 -1.66 7.17 -17.64
CA ILE A 2 -0.82 6.75 -16.53
C ILE A 2 -0.48 5.29 -16.79
N SER A 3 0.79 4.98 -17.08
CA SER A 3 1.20 3.58 -17.11
C SER A 3 1.21 3.10 -15.66
N HIS A 4 0.24 2.29 -15.25
CA HIS A 4 0.17 1.73 -13.90
C HIS A 4 1.50 1.06 -13.48
N LEU A 5 2.24 0.50 -14.44
CA LEU A 5 3.59 -0.03 -14.23
C LEU A 5 4.61 1.07 -13.89
N SER A 6 4.49 2.28 -14.45
CA SER A 6 5.38 3.39 -14.06
C SER A 6 5.17 3.79 -12.61
N PHE A 7 3.91 3.86 -12.14
CA PHE A 7 3.60 4.13 -10.73
C PHE A 7 4.12 3.02 -9.82
N LEU A 8 4.02 1.76 -10.25
CA LEU A 8 4.54 0.62 -9.51
C LEU A 8 6.07 0.65 -9.38
N ARG A 9 6.78 0.96 -10.48
CA ARG A 9 8.24 1.12 -10.50
C ARG A 9 8.69 2.33 -9.67
N GLU A 10 7.96 3.44 -9.72
CA GLU A 10 8.22 4.64 -8.93
C GLU A 10 8.02 4.36 -7.43
N ALA A 11 6.93 3.69 -7.06
CA ALA A 11 6.71 3.25 -5.69
C ALA A 11 7.85 2.36 -5.17
N ARG A 12 8.31 1.42 -5.99
CA ARG A 12 9.47 0.57 -5.67
C ARG A 12 10.73 1.41 -5.44
N ALA A 13 11.05 2.33 -6.36
CA ALA A 13 12.23 3.17 -6.25
C ALA A 13 12.23 4.00 -4.96
N LEU A 14 11.11 4.64 -4.64
CA LEU A 14 10.95 5.42 -3.40
C LEU A 14 11.09 4.55 -2.13
N LEU A 15 10.53 3.34 -2.14
CA LEU A 15 10.63 2.41 -0.99
C LEU A 15 12.06 1.90 -0.80
N VAL A 16 12.74 1.53 -1.88
CA VAL A 16 14.12 1.04 -1.82
C VAL A 16 15.07 2.16 -1.35
N ASP A 17 14.88 3.38 -1.83
CA ASP A 17 15.70 4.53 -1.42
C ASP A 17 15.54 4.83 0.09
N LEU A 18 14.31 4.83 0.59
CA LEU A 18 14.00 5.29 1.95
C LEU A 18 13.98 4.19 3.03
N LEU A 19 13.80 2.93 2.64
CA LEU A 19 13.68 1.77 3.53
C LEU A 19 14.62 0.61 3.14
N GLY A 20 15.54 0.78 2.20
CA GLY A 20 16.39 -0.31 1.69
C GLY A 20 17.15 -1.09 2.78
N VAL A 21 17.55 -0.42 3.86
CA VAL A 21 18.21 -1.07 5.02
C VAL A 21 17.30 -2.01 5.80
N ASP A 22 15.99 -1.81 5.76
CA ASP A 22 14.96 -2.59 6.45
C ASP A 22 14.34 -3.68 5.55
N ILE A 23 14.55 -3.58 4.24
CA ILE A 23 14.06 -4.53 3.25
C ILE A 23 14.93 -5.80 3.28
N ARG A 24 14.27 -6.96 3.35
CA ARG A 24 14.91 -8.27 3.16
C ARG A 24 14.87 -8.67 1.69
N GLU A 25 13.72 -8.46 1.04
CA GLU A 25 13.45 -8.91 -0.31
C GLU A 25 12.36 -8.04 -0.93
N ASP A 26 12.49 -7.74 -2.22
CA ASP A 26 11.46 -7.08 -3.01
C ASP A 26 11.26 -7.81 -4.35
N GLU A 27 10.00 -8.07 -4.68
CA GLU A 27 9.56 -8.83 -5.84
C GLU A 27 8.60 -7.98 -6.66
N LEU A 28 9.02 -7.56 -7.85
CA LEU A 28 8.20 -6.82 -8.80
C LEU A 28 7.67 -7.77 -9.87
N ASP A 29 6.35 -7.95 -9.91
CA ASP A 29 5.64 -8.71 -10.95
C ASP A 29 4.82 -7.75 -11.82
N GLU A 30 5.33 -7.46 -13.01
CA GLU A 30 4.65 -6.58 -13.96
C GLU A 30 3.46 -7.25 -14.66
N THR A 31 3.41 -8.58 -14.69
CA THR A 31 2.27 -9.33 -15.25
C THR A 31 1.06 -9.20 -14.34
N LEU A 32 1.28 -9.24 -13.02
CA LEU A 32 0.24 -9.03 -12.00
C LEU A 32 0.07 -7.57 -11.59
N SER A 33 0.90 -6.67 -12.12
CA SER A 33 1.04 -5.27 -11.68
C SER A 33 1.10 -5.15 -10.16
N GLN A 34 2.02 -5.92 -9.57
CA GLN A 34 2.16 -6.06 -8.13
C GLN A 34 3.62 -5.93 -7.70
N LEU A 35 3.85 -5.20 -6.63
CA LEU A 35 5.10 -5.18 -5.89
C LEU A 35 4.86 -5.82 -4.53
N LYS A 36 5.71 -6.78 -4.15
CA LYS A 36 5.76 -7.35 -2.82
C LYS A 36 7.09 -6.97 -2.17
N ILE A 37 7.06 -6.46 -0.96
CA ILE A 37 8.24 -6.17 -0.15
C ILE A 37 8.14 -6.96 1.15
N THR A 38 9.17 -7.74 1.45
CA THR A 38 9.34 -8.41 2.72
C THR A 38 10.37 -7.65 3.55
N PHE A 39 9.98 -7.16 4.72
CA PHE A 39 10.88 -6.46 5.64
C PHE A 39 11.61 -7.44 6.56
N LYS A 40 12.77 -7.04 7.10
CA LYS A 40 13.53 -7.82 8.09
C LYS A 40 12.75 -8.08 9.39
N SER A 41 11.76 -7.24 9.70
CA SER A 41 10.83 -7.41 10.82
C SER A 41 9.81 -8.54 10.61
N GLY A 42 9.69 -9.07 9.39
CA GLY A 42 8.66 -10.04 9.01
C GLY A 42 7.36 -9.40 8.49
N LEU A 43 7.24 -8.07 8.48
CA LEU A 43 6.15 -7.36 7.81
C LEU A 43 6.21 -7.63 6.30
N ILE A 44 5.04 -7.74 5.67
CA ILE A 44 4.93 -7.86 4.21
C ILE A 44 4.07 -6.72 3.69
N LEU A 45 4.58 -5.96 2.73
CA LEU A 45 3.86 -4.92 2.01
C LEU A 45 3.56 -5.39 0.58
N TYR A 46 2.30 -5.32 0.20
CA TYR A 46 1.86 -5.47 -1.18
C TYR A 46 1.39 -4.12 -1.72
N ILE A 47 1.86 -3.77 -2.91
CA ILE A 47 1.42 -2.60 -3.66
C ILE A 47 0.87 -3.06 -5.00
N LYS A 48 -0.27 -2.51 -5.41
CA LYS A 48 -0.85 -2.69 -6.73
C LYS A 48 -1.30 -1.37 -7.32
N TYR A 49 -1.18 -1.28 -8.64
CA TYR A 49 -1.85 -0.29 -9.47
C TYR A 49 -2.45 -1.03 -10.66
N ASN A 50 -3.57 -0.58 -11.21
CA ASN A 50 -4.11 -1.17 -12.45
C ASN A 50 -4.41 -0.11 -13.51
N GLU A 51 -4.79 -0.58 -14.70
CA GLU A 51 -5.09 0.26 -15.86
C GLU A 51 -6.33 1.15 -15.69
N PHE A 52 -7.15 0.91 -14.66
CA PHE A 52 -8.33 1.71 -14.33
C PHE A 52 -8.04 2.86 -13.35
N GLY A 53 -6.77 3.03 -12.94
CA GLY A 53 -6.39 4.04 -11.94
C GLY A 53 -6.71 3.62 -10.49
N GLU A 54 -6.96 2.34 -10.27
CA GLU A 54 -7.15 1.78 -8.93
C GLU A 54 -5.80 1.38 -8.34
N TYR A 55 -5.70 1.44 -7.01
CA TYR A 55 -4.51 1.09 -6.26
C TYR A 55 -4.85 0.38 -4.95
N GLY A 56 -3.86 -0.33 -4.42
CA GLY A 56 -3.95 -0.91 -3.08
C GLY A 56 -2.58 -1.00 -2.43
N TYR A 57 -2.48 -0.53 -1.19
CA TYR A 57 -1.32 -0.70 -0.31
C TYR A 57 -1.75 -1.55 0.88
N GLN A 58 -1.35 -2.82 0.91
CA GLN A 58 -1.72 -3.77 1.95
C GLN A 58 -0.51 -4.19 2.77
N ILE A 59 -0.57 -3.99 4.08
CA ILE A 59 0.47 -4.39 5.03
C ILE A 59 -0.06 -5.59 5.81
N ILE A 60 0.62 -6.73 5.70
CA ILE A 60 0.40 -7.92 6.52
C ILE A 60 1.32 -7.83 7.75
N HIS A 61 0.71 -7.83 8.94
CA HIS A 61 1.44 -7.70 10.21
C HIS A 61 1.85 -9.05 10.79
N SER A 62 1.06 -10.09 10.54
CA SER A 62 1.37 -11.46 10.91
C SER A 62 0.59 -12.46 10.03
N PRO A 63 0.88 -13.76 10.12
CA PRO A 63 0.11 -14.80 9.43
C PRO A 63 -1.33 -14.95 9.93
N GLN A 64 -1.72 -14.26 11.02
CA GLN A 64 -3.07 -14.38 11.56
C GLN A 64 -4.11 -13.79 10.62
N LYS A 65 -5.28 -14.44 10.55
CA LYS A 65 -6.38 -14.00 9.69
C LYS A 65 -6.83 -12.60 10.11
N ASN A 66 -7.03 -11.72 9.12
CA ASN A 66 -7.42 -10.32 9.28
C ASN A 66 -6.39 -9.44 10.01
N ASP A 67 -5.14 -9.90 10.13
CA ASP A 67 -4.07 -9.13 10.73
C ASP A 67 -3.33 -8.27 9.71
N PHE A 68 -4.09 -7.40 9.05
CA PHE A 68 -3.59 -6.53 7.99
C PHE A 68 -4.13 -5.11 8.12
N SER A 69 -3.44 -4.17 7.48
CA SER A 69 -3.94 -2.81 7.20
C SER A 69 -3.97 -2.60 5.70
N ARG A 70 -4.96 -1.88 5.16
CA ARG A 70 -5.05 -1.65 3.72
C ARG A 70 -5.57 -0.27 3.39
N PHE A 71 -4.87 0.43 2.51
CA PHE A 71 -5.35 1.67 1.88
C PHE A 71 -5.65 1.36 0.42
N ASP A 72 -6.85 1.67 -0.05
CA ASP A 72 -7.24 1.38 -1.43
C ASP A 72 -8.41 2.26 -1.91
N ASN A 73 -8.74 2.14 -3.20
CA ASN A 73 -9.89 2.80 -3.82
C ASN A 73 -10.77 1.85 -4.65
N PHE A 74 -10.78 0.54 -4.36
CA PHE A 74 -11.52 -0.46 -5.15
C PHE A 74 -13.04 -0.47 -4.89
N ASP A 75 -13.48 0.07 -3.75
CA ASP A 75 -14.88 0.02 -3.30
C ASP A 75 -15.37 1.42 -2.94
N ASP A 76 -16.33 1.93 -3.70
CA ASP A 76 -16.95 3.24 -3.51
C ASP A 76 -18.16 3.21 -2.56
N ARG A 77 -18.54 2.02 -2.06
CA ARG A 77 -19.71 1.84 -1.17
C ARG A 77 -19.47 2.37 0.24
N TRP A 78 -18.22 2.64 0.61
CA TRP A 78 -17.89 3.20 1.91
C TRP A 78 -18.25 4.68 1.96
N ASN A 79 -19.21 5.03 2.80
CA ASN A 79 -19.57 6.43 3.05
C ASN A 79 -18.51 7.12 3.94
N VAL A 80 -17.37 7.46 3.34
CA VAL A 80 -16.26 8.20 3.96
C VAL A 80 -16.01 9.49 3.18
N SER A 81 -15.48 10.52 3.86
CA SER A 81 -15.25 11.85 3.27
C SER A 81 -14.24 11.87 2.12
N THR A 82 -13.48 10.79 1.93
CA THR A 82 -12.43 10.65 0.93
C THR A 82 -12.78 9.63 -0.16
N SER A 83 -14.05 9.20 -0.25
CA SER A 83 -14.49 8.22 -1.26
C SER A 83 -14.03 8.63 -2.67
N PRO A 84 -13.46 7.71 -3.49
CA PRO A 84 -13.40 6.26 -3.27
C PRO A 84 -12.24 5.80 -2.35
N HIS A 85 -11.34 6.70 -1.94
CA HIS A 85 -10.17 6.37 -1.12
C HIS A 85 -10.57 6.08 0.31
N HIS A 86 -10.20 4.90 0.81
CA HIS A 86 -10.53 4.50 2.17
C HIS A 86 -9.43 3.64 2.79
N PHE A 87 -9.45 3.59 4.12
CA PHE A 87 -8.46 2.91 4.93
C PHE A 87 -9.10 1.85 5.81
N HIS A 88 -8.70 0.61 5.61
CA HIS A 88 -8.99 -0.55 6.44
C HIS A 88 -7.94 -0.64 7.55
N LYS A 89 -8.28 -0.11 8.72
CA LYS A 89 -7.40 -0.19 9.89
C LYS A 89 -7.33 -1.63 10.43
N ARG A 90 -6.16 -2.03 10.93
CA ARG A 90 -5.92 -3.35 11.54
C ARG A 90 -6.99 -3.70 12.57
N GLY A 91 -7.58 -4.89 12.43
CA GLY A 91 -8.60 -5.41 13.34
C GLY A 91 -9.93 -4.65 13.36
N LYS A 92 -10.15 -3.68 12.46
CA LYS A 92 -11.41 -2.94 12.34
C LYS A 92 -12.22 -3.45 11.15
N ARG A 93 -13.55 -3.54 11.33
CA ARG A 93 -14.49 -3.97 10.27
C ARG A 93 -14.96 -2.84 9.37
N LYS A 94 -14.85 -1.58 9.81
CA LYS A 94 -15.31 -0.41 9.05
C LYS A 94 -14.10 0.31 8.47
N ALA A 95 -14.18 0.68 7.19
CA ALA A 95 -13.22 1.58 6.58
C ALA A 95 -13.40 3.00 7.11
N VAL A 96 -12.30 3.76 7.14
CA VAL A 96 -12.27 5.18 7.51
C VAL A 96 -11.68 6.00 6.36
N ALA A 97 -11.73 7.32 6.50
CA ALA A 97 -11.10 8.22 5.53
C ALA A 97 -9.60 7.90 5.36
N SER A 98 -9.12 7.97 4.12
CA SER A 98 -7.73 7.74 3.74
C SER A 98 -7.12 9.04 3.23
N SER A 99 -5.88 9.31 3.61
CA SER A 99 -5.10 10.44 3.07
C SER A 99 -4.40 10.12 1.75
N MET A 100 -4.53 8.88 1.26
CA MET A 100 -3.89 8.42 0.02
C MET A 100 -4.80 8.66 -1.19
N ILE A 101 -4.17 8.89 -2.35
CA ILE A 101 -4.87 9.30 -3.58
C ILE A 101 -4.48 8.49 -4.82
N GLY A 102 -3.62 7.48 -4.67
CA GLY A 102 -3.14 6.63 -5.77
C GLY A 102 -1.93 7.18 -6.53
N ASN A 103 -1.26 8.19 -5.97
CA ASN A 103 -0.05 8.77 -6.56
C ASN A 103 1.18 8.38 -5.71
N PRO A 104 2.17 7.64 -6.25
CA PRO A 104 3.35 7.20 -5.51
C PRO A 104 4.09 8.33 -4.77
N ASN A 105 4.27 9.48 -5.42
CA ASN A 105 5.01 10.60 -4.83
C ASN A 105 4.32 11.22 -3.60
N HIS A 106 2.99 11.10 -3.53
CA HIS A 106 2.20 11.53 -2.37
C HIS A 106 2.02 10.41 -1.34
N ASP A 107 1.68 9.21 -1.81
CA ASP A 107 1.26 8.09 -0.97
C ASP A 107 2.44 7.39 -0.28
N ILE A 108 3.57 7.21 -0.95
CA ILE A 108 4.71 6.45 -0.41
C ILE A 108 5.32 7.13 0.82
N PRO A 109 5.52 8.46 0.87
CA PRO A 109 5.92 9.14 2.10
C PRO A 109 4.97 8.89 3.28
N ILE A 110 3.65 8.88 3.03
CA ILE A 110 2.63 8.61 4.04
C ILE A 110 2.73 7.15 4.52
N LEU A 111 2.85 6.22 3.58
CA LEU A 111 2.97 4.79 3.85
C LEU A 111 4.23 4.47 4.67
N ILE A 112 5.36 5.07 4.33
CA ILE A 112 6.62 4.92 5.08
C ILE A 112 6.46 5.41 6.51
N LYS A 113 5.83 6.58 6.70
CA LYS A 113 5.55 7.11 8.03
C LYS A 113 4.68 6.13 8.84
N TYR A 114 3.64 5.58 8.21
CA TYR A 114 2.76 4.59 8.84
C TYR A 114 3.54 3.33 9.28
N ILE A 115 4.42 2.80 8.42
CA ILE A 115 5.25 1.63 8.72
C ILE A 115 6.23 1.93 9.87
N LYS A 116 6.94 3.07 9.82
CA LYS A 116 7.94 3.45 10.82
C LYS A 116 7.35 3.74 12.19
N GLU A 117 6.19 4.38 12.25
CA GLU A 117 5.54 4.72 13.53
C GLU A 117 4.89 3.51 14.20
N GLY A 118 4.82 2.35 13.55
CA GLY A 118 4.15 1.16 14.07
C GLY A 118 2.68 1.42 14.41
N LYS A 119 2.05 2.42 13.78
CA LYS A 119 0.67 2.83 14.04
C LYS A 119 -0.27 1.85 13.38
N PHE A 120 -0.40 0.68 14.00
CA PHE A 120 -1.30 -0.37 13.58
C PHE A 120 -2.71 -0.19 14.16
#